data_AF-A0A0B1TBV1-F1
#
_entry.id   AF-A0A0B1TBV1-F1
#
_cell.length_a   1.000
_cell.length_b   1.000
_cell.length_c   1.000
_cell.angle_alpha   90.00
_cell.angle_beta   90.00
_cell.angle_gamma   90.00
#
_symmetry.space_group_name_H-M   'P 1'
#
loop_
_entity.id
_entity.type
_entity.pdbx_description
1 polymer ?
#
loop_
_entity_poly.entity_id
_entity_poly.type
_entity_poly.pdbx_seq_one_letter_code
_entity_poly.pdbx_strand_id
1 'polypeptide(L)'
;MSVLKGVFDVVKRAHGKEVAFLDLAMVLLEERRTDRALKLLDTPQLKISPGKLEYFIRRAVDNNRPDVLRGLFIGFCKNDKASTVGLNRLLLQLCRMYYKVNDYSALESLQEEIERSSFPLEQEIRTVFENLRRRKMALNST
;
A
#
# COMPACT_ATOMS: atom_id res chain seq x y z
N MET A 1 15.99 13.89 -24.33
CA MET A 1 14.95 13.85 -23.29
C MET A 1 14.46 12.43 -23.15
N SER A 2 14.42 11.85 -21.95
CA SER A 2 14.02 10.44 -21.78
C SER A 2 12.53 10.24 -22.07
N VAL A 3 12.16 9.06 -22.60
CA VAL A 3 10.77 8.66 -22.89
C VAL A 3 9.88 8.85 -21.65
N LEU A 4 10.39 8.55 -20.46
CA LEU A 4 9.68 8.71 -19.19
C LEU A 4 9.23 10.15 -18.93
N LYS A 5 10.11 11.14 -19.19
CA LYS A 5 9.76 12.55 -19.06
C LYS A 5 8.66 12.93 -20.05
N GLY A 6 8.75 12.42 -21.28
CA GLY A 6 7.74 12.64 -22.31
C GLY A 6 6.36 12.09 -21.90
N VAL A 7 6.30 10.85 -21.41
CA VAL A 7 5.05 10.23 -20.92
C VAL A 7 4.50 11.00 -19.73
N PHE A 8 5.34 11.37 -18.76
CA PHE A 8 4.94 12.16 -17.61
C PHE A 8 4.33 13.51 -18.02
N ASP A 9 4.97 14.22 -18.95
CA ASP A 9 4.50 15.51 -19.45
C ASP A 9 3.18 15.40 -20.24
N VAL A 10 2.92 14.24 -20.87
CA VAL A 10 1.64 13.95 -21.53
C VAL A 10 0.54 13.71 -20.49
N VAL A 11 0.75 12.81 -19.52
CA VAL A 11 -0.23 12.52 -18.46
C VAL A 11 -0.55 13.77 -17.65
N LYS A 12 0.48 14.56 -17.31
CA LYS A 12 0.31 15.83 -16.60
C LYS A 12 -0.57 16.81 -17.37
N ARG A 13 -0.41 16.91 -18.69
CA ARG A 13 -1.23 17.79 -19.54
C ARG A 13 -2.67 17.29 -19.68
N ALA A 14 -2.87 15.98 -19.79
CA ALA A 14 -4.19 15.39 -20.01
C ALA A 14 -5.03 15.24 -18.74
N HIS A 15 -4.40 14.86 -17.63
CA HIS A 15 -5.08 14.42 -16.40
C HIS A 15 -4.65 15.19 -15.14
N GLY A 16 -3.77 16.19 -15.31
CA GLY A 16 -3.27 17.00 -14.22
C GLY A 16 -2.03 16.41 -13.53
N LYS A 17 -1.38 17.27 -12.76
CA LYS A 17 -0.10 16.97 -12.10
C LYS A 17 -0.24 15.83 -11.09
N GLU A 18 -1.27 15.84 -10.25
CA GLU A 18 -1.46 14.84 -9.19
C GLU A 18 -1.55 13.41 -9.76
N VAL A 19 -2.34 13.23 -10.82
CA VAL A 19 -2.49 11.94 -11.50
C VAL A 19 -1.14 11.44 -12.03
N ALA A 20 -0.37 12.30 -12.69
CA ALA A 20 0.95 11.95 -13.20
C ALA A 20 1.94 11.55 -12.09
N PHE A 21 1.89 12.22 -10.93
CA PHE A 21 2.71 11.86 -9.76
C PHE A 21 2.30 10.51 -9.19
N LEU A 22 1.00 10.25 -9.06
CA LEU A 22 0.49 8.96 -8.57
C LEU A 22 0.86 7.80 -9.49
N ASP A 23 0.72 7.99 -10.81
CA ASP A 23 1.09 6.96 -11.79
C ASP A 23 2.59 6.70 -11.81
N LEU A 24 3.41 7.75 -11.69
CA LEU A 24 4.85 7.59 -11.54
C LEU A 24 5.23 6.88 -10.24
N ALA A 25 4.56 7.19 -9.12
CA ALA A 25 4.80 6.51 -7.84
C ALA A 25 4.48 5.02 -7.94
N MET A 26 3.36 4.67 -8.58
CA MET A 26 2.97 3.28 -8.82
C MET A 26 4.04 2.53 -9.63
N VAL A 27 4.50 3.10 -10.74
CA VAL A 27 5.58 2.51 -11.56
C VAL A 27 6.88 2.36 -10.74
N LEU A 28 7.23 3.35 -9.93
CA LEU A 28 8.43 3.26 -9.08
C LEU A 28 8.32 2.15 -8.03
N LEU A 29 7.14 1.91 -7.45
CA LEU A 29 6.89 0.77 -6.57
C LEU A 29 7.02 -0.55 -7.34
N GLU A 30 6.44 -0.65 -8.53
CA GLU A 30 6.52 -1.84 -9.38
C GLU A 30 7.98 -2.19 -9.75
N GLU A 31 8.82 -1.17 -9.93
CA GLU A 31 10.26 -1.27 -10.19
C GLU A 31 11.11 -1.42 -8.91
N ARG A 32 10.50 -1.65 -7.75
CA ARG A 32 11.15 -1.77 -6.42
C ARG A 32 12.01 -0.57 -6.03
N ARG A 33 11.73 0.61 -6.60
CA ARG A 33 12.34 1.89 -6.22
C ARG A 33 11.54 2.57 -5.12
N THR A 34 11.29 1.84 -4.03
CA THR A 34 10.36 2.22 -2.95
C THR A 34 10.68 3.59 -2.36
N ASP A 35 11.95 3.88 -2.05
CA ASP A 35 12.33 5.17 -1.47
C ASP A 35 11.98 6.36 -2.37
N ARG A 36 12.11 6.19 -3.69
CA ARG A 36 11.76 7.25 -4.66
C ARG A 36 10.25 7.38 -4.78
N ALA A 37 9.51 6.28 -4.74
CA ALA A 37 8.06 6.30 -4.74
C ALA A 37 7.51 6.98 -3.49
N LEU A 38 8.00 6.63 -2.31
CA LEU A 38 7.57 7.23 -1.04
C LEU A 38 7.87 8.72 -0.99
N LYS A 39 9.06 9.16 -1.43
CA LYS A 39 9.37 10.60 -1.58
C LYS A 39 8.38 11.33 -2.49
N LEU A 40 7.91 10.66 -3.55
CA LEU A 40 6.93 11.23 -4.45
C LEU A 40 5.54 11.31 -3.80
N LEU A 41 5.15 10.27 -3.06
CA LEU A 41 3.89 10.21 -2.33
C LEU A 41 3.82 11.20 -1.15
N ASP A 42 4.96 11.53 -0.56
CA ASP A 42 5.10 12.56 0.48
C ASP A 42 4.86 13.99 -0.04
N THR A 43 4.73 14.19 -1.36
CA THR A 43 4.44 15.51 -1.95
C THR A 43 3.24 16.18 -1.23
N PRO A 44 3.38 17.41 -0.73
CA PRO A 44 2.29 18.13 -0.09
C PRO A 44 1.08 18.22 -1.01
N GLN A 45 -0.13 18.14 -0.43
CA GLN A 45 -1.43 18.18 -1.14
C GLN A 45 -1.72 16.99 -2.07
N LEU A 46 -0.77 16.10 -2.34
CA LEU A 46 -1.04 14.90 -3.14
C LEU A 46 -1.99 13.97 -2.38
N LYS A 47 -3.22 13.86 -2.89
CA LYS A 47 -4.27 12.94 -2.43
C LYS A 47 -4.63 11.96 -3.55
N ILE A 48 -5.05 10.76 -3.17
CA ILE A 48 -5.54 9.76 -4.11
C ILE A 48 -7.06 9.62 -3.97
N SER A 49 -7.76 9.63 -5.11
CA SER A 49 -9.20 9.39 -5.13
C SER A 49 -9.51 7.90 -4.84
N PRO A 50 -10.67 7.58 -4.26
CA PRO A 50 -11.05 6.18 -3.98
C PRO A 50 -11.00 5.28 -5.22
N GLY A 51 -11.47 5.77 -6.38
CA GLY A 51 -11.44 5.02 -7.63
C GLY A 51 -10.03 4.72 -8.14
N LYS A 52 -9.08 5.66 -7.98
CA LYS A 52 -7.68 5.46 -8.40
C LYS A 52 -6.95 4.52 -7.45
N LEU A 53 -7.22 4.62 -6.14
CA LEU A 53 -6.68 3.69 -5.16
C LEU A 53 -7.18 2.26 -5.42
N GLU A 54 -8.48 2.08 -5.69
CA GLU A 54 -9.06 0.79 -6.05
C GLU A 54 -8.40 0.20 -7.32
N TYR A 55 -8.15 1.04 -8.33
CA TYR A 55 -7.41 0.63 -9.53
C TYR A 55 -5.98 0.14 -9.19
N PHE A 56 -5.24 0.87 -8.35
CA PHE A 56 -3.89 0.46 -7.93
C PHE A 56 -3.90 -0.84 -7.11
N ILE A 57 -4.86 -1.01 -6.20
CA ILE A 57 -5.02 -2.23 -5.42
C ILE A 57 -5.24 -3.42 -6.36
N ARG A 58 -6.21 -3.33 -7.27
CA ARG A 58 -6.52 -4.39 -8.22
C ARG A 58 -5.31 -4.75 -9.08
N ARG A 59 -4.65 -3.74 -9.64
CA ARG A 59 -3.43 -3.92 -10.43
C ARG A 59 -2.32 -4.65 -9.66
N ALA A 60 -2.07 -4.30 -8.41
CA ALA A 60 -1.06 -4.97 -7.59
C ALA A 60 -1.46 -6.41 -7.22
N VAL A 61 -2.75 -6.66 -6.93
CA VAL A 61 -3.29 -8.00 -6.66
C VAL A 61 -3.18 -8.90 -7.89
N ASP A 62 -3.61 -8.42 -9.06
CA ASP A 62 -3.59 -9.18 -10.31
C ASP A 62 -2.16 -9.57 -10.72
N ASN A 63 -1.17 -8.72 -10.39
CA ASN A 63 0.25 -8.97 -10.65
C ASN A 63 0.96 -9.70 -9.50
N ASN A 64 0.24 -10.12 -8.45
CA ASN A 64 0.79 -10.77 -7.26
C ASN A 64 1.95 -9.99 -6.61
N ARG A 65 1.76 -8.67 -6.45
CA ARG A 65 2.75 -7.71 -5.92
C ARG A 65 2.38 -7.21 -4.51
N PRO A 66 2.56 -8.02 -3.45
CA PRO A 66 2.27 -7.56 -2.08
C PRO A 66 3.22 -6.45 -1.63
N ASP A 67 4.44 -6.40 -2.19
CA ASP A 67 5.41 -5.33 -1.98
C ASP A 67 4.87 -3.96 -2.43
N VAL A 68 4.17 -3.92 -3.56
CA VAL A 68 3.54 -2.70 -4.08
C VAL A 68 2.39 -2.26 -3.18
N LEU A 69 1.50 -3.18 -2.78
CA LEU A 69 0.42 -2.86 -1.83
C LEU A 69 0.96 -2.28 -0.53
N ARG A 70 2.01 -2.91 0.03
CA ARG A 70 2.64 -2.40 1.25
C ARG A 70 3.20 -0.99 1.05
N GLY A 71 3.90 -0.74 -0.05
CA GLY A 71 4.41 0.60 -0.39
C GLY A 71 3.30 1.65 -0.54
N LEU A 72 2.16 1.29 -1.15
CA LEU A 72 1.00 2.15 -1.26
C LEU A 72 0.40 2.47 0.12
N PHE A 73 0.27 1.48 1.01
CA PHE A 73 -0.19 1.71 2.38
C PHE A 73 0.71 2.72 3.10
N ILE A 74 2.03 2.50 3.09
CA ILE A 74 3.01 3.37 3.75
C ILE A 74 2.93 4.80 3.22
N GLY A 75 2.83 4.97 1.91
CA GLY A 75 2.78 6.29 1.27
C GLY A 75 1.48 7.06 1.51
N PHE A 76 0.39 6.37 1.86
CA PHE A 76 -0.93 6.98 1.98
C PHE A 76 -1.53 6.96 3.38
N CYS A 77 -1.03 6.13 4.30
CA CYS A 77 -1.57 6.03 5.66
C CYS A 77 -1.33 7.28 6.52
N LYS A 78 -0.45 8.18 6.07
CA LYS A 78 -0.13 9.44 6.72
C LYS A 78 -0.84 10.61 6.04
N ASN A 79 -1.10 11.66 6.81
CA ASN A 79 -1.51 12.98 6.33
C ASN A 79 -2.83 13.01 5.52
N ASP A 80 -3.78 12.10 5.81
CA ASP A 80 -5.11 12.06 5.18
C ASP A 80 -5.05 12.08 3.63
N LYS A 81 -4.07 11.34 3.08
CA LYS A 81 -3.83 11.27 1.63
C LYS A 81 -4.77 10.31 0.91
N ALA A 82 -5.37 9.38 1.63
CA ALA A 82 -6.35 8.41 1.15
C ALA A 82 -7.44 8.18 2.20
N SER A 83 -8.60 7.68 1.77
CA SER A 83 -9.67 7.35 2.71
C SER A 83 -9.30 6.13 3.56
N THR A 84 -9.67 6.18 4.84
CA THR A 84 -9.50 5.07 5.79
C THR A 84 -10.12 3.77 5.28
N VAL A 85 -11.29 3.83 4.66
CA VAL A 85 -11.98 2.68 4.07
C VAL A 85 -11.17 2.07 2.93
N GLY A 86 -10.63 2.91 2.03
CA GLY A 86 -9.81 2.45 0.92
C GLY A 86 -8.52 1.78 1.39
N LEU A 87 -7.90 2.33 2.43
CA LEU A 87 -6.70 1.76 3.04
C LEU A 87 -6.97 0.46 3.82
N ASN A 88 -8.11 0.33 4.50
CA ASN A 88 -8.51 -0.94 5.11
C ASN A 88 -8.76 -2.02 4.06
N ARG A 89 -9.43 -1.69 2.94
CA ARG A 89 -9.58 -2.62 1.81
C ARG A 89 -8.22 -3.07 1.26
N LEU A 90 -7.28 -2.15 1.10
CA LEU A 90 -5.91 -2.47 0.69
C LEU A 90 -5.24 -3.44 1.66
N LEU A 91 -5.27 -3.13 2.96
CA LEU A 91 -4.68 -3.97 4.01
C LEU A 91 -5.29 -5.37 4.03
N LEU A 92 -6.60 -5.49 3.84
CA LEU A 92 -7.27 -6.79 3.76
C LEU A 92 -6.72 -7.65 2.61
N GLN A 93 -6.54 -7.05 1.42
CA GLN A 93 -5.93 -7.76 0.29
C GLN A 93 -4.48 -8.16 0.58
N LEU A 94 -3.69 -7.25 1.16
CA LEU A 94 -2.31 -7.52 1.53
C LEU A 94 -2.20 -8.66 2.54
N CYS A 95 -3.04 -8.66 3.59
CA CYS A 95 -3.10 -9.74 4.56
C CYS A 95 -3.44 -11.08 3.88
N ARG A 96 -4.47 -11.11 3.02
CA ARG A 96 -4.86 -12.32 2.28
C ARG A 96 -3.70 -12.87 1.44
N MET A 97 -2.95 -11.99 0.79
CA MET A 97 -1.77 -12.39 0.00
C MET A 97 -0.70 -13.02 0.87
N TYR A 98 -0.34 -12.43 2.01
CA TYR A 98 0.65 -13.02 2.92
C TYR A 98 0.18 -14.34 3.53
N TYR A 99 -1.09 -14.45 3.94
CA TYR A 99 -1.65 -15.71 4.44
C TYR A 99 -1.58 -16.83 3.40
N LYS A 100 -1.90 -16.53 2.13
CA LYS A 100 -1.91 -17.54 1.05
C LYS A 100 -0.55 -18.21 0.86
N VAL A 101 0.55 -17.48 1.11
CA VAL A 101 1.91 -18.00 0.99
C VAL A 101 2.56 -18.35 2.34
N ASN A 102 1.78 -18.34 3.43
CA ASN A 102 2.28 -18.56 4.80
C ASN A 102 3.40 -17.60 5.23
N ASP A 103 3.43 -16.38 4.69
CA ASP A 103 4.41 -15.36 5.06
C ASP A 103 3.97 -14.62 6.34
N TYR A 104 4.03 -15.35 7.45
CA TYR A 104 3.66 -14.82 8.76
C TYR A 104 4.64 -13.75 9.26
N SER A 105 5.90 -13.80 8.83
CA SER A 105 6.90 -12.76 9.16
C SER A 105 6.51 -11.41 8.55
N ALA A 106 6.07 -11.39 7.29
CA ALA A 106 5.58 -10.16 6.67
C ALA A 106 4.31 -9.63 7.34
N LEU A 107 3.41 -10.50 7.83
CA LEU A 107 2.23 -10.09 8.60
C LEU A 107 2.62 -9.44 9.94
N GLU A 108 3.57 -10.01 10.68
CA GLU A 108 4.08 -9.41 11.92
C GLU A 108 4.70 -8.03 11.64
N SER A 109 5.57 -7.96 10.63
CA SER A 109 6.20 -6.70 10.24
C SER A 109 5.18 -5.64 9.81
N LEU A 110 4.11 -6.05 9.11
CA LEU A 110 3.01 -5.16 8.72
C LEU A 110 2.23 -4.67 9.95
N GLN A 111 1.98 -5.55 10.93
CA GLN A 111 1.30 -5.18 12.17
C GLN A 111 2.08 -4.11 12.94
N GLU A 112 3.39 -4.30 13.12
CA GLU A 112 4.24 -3.31 13.79
C GLU A 112 4.18 -1.94 13.09
N GLU A 113 4.17 -1.94 11.77
CA GLU A 113 4.10 -0.73 10.96
C GLU A 113 2.76 0.01 11.11
N ILE A 114 1.65 -0.73 11.13
CA ILE A 114 0.32 -0.19 11.40
C ILE A 114 0.26 0.43 12.79
N GLU A 115 0.75 -0.28 13.80
CA GLU A 115 0.78 0.19 15.19
C GLU A 115 1.62 1.47 15.33
N ARG A 116 2.79 1.55 14.69
CA ARG A 116 3.64 2.76 14.67
C ARG A 116 2.94 3.95 14.01
N SER A 117 2.11 3.70 13.00
CA SER A 117 1.33 4.75 12.33
C SER A 117 0.03 5.13 13.06
N SER A 118 -0.35 4.39 14.11
CA SER A 118 -1.65 4.54 14.80
C SER A 118 -2.84 4.49 13.82
N PHE A 119 -2.72 3.74 12.73
CA PHE A 119 -3.73 3.70 11.69
C PHE A 119 -4.98 2.93 12.16
N PRO A 120 -6.21 3.49 12.00
CA PRO A 120 -7.43 2.84 12.47
C PRO A 120 -7.81 1.63 11.61
N LEU A 121 -7.78 0.45 12.22
CA LEU A 121 -8.15 -0.81 11.58
C LEU A 121 -9.64 -1.16 11.75
N GLU A 122 -10.20 -1.73 10.68
CA GLU A 122 -11.47 -2.44 10.70
C GLU A 122 -11.37 -3.78 11.46
N GLN A 123 -12.51 -4.22 12.00
CA GLN A 123 -12.58 -5.39 12.90
C GLN A 123 -12.10 -6.69 12.25
N GLU A 124 -12.35 -6.88 10.96
CA GLU A 124 -11.90 -8.07 10.22
C GLU A 124 -10.36 -8.20 10.25
N ILE A 125 -9.66 -7.09 10.04
CA ILE A 125 -8.19 -7.06 10.03
C ILE A 125 -7.64 -7.19 11.45
N ARG A 126 -8.30 -6.60 12.46
CA ARG A 126 -7.94 -6.83 13.87
C ARG A 126 -7.98 -8.31 14.23
N THR A 127 -9.04 -8.98 13.79
CA THR A 127 -9.25 -10.42 14.04
C THR A 127 -8.14 -11.26 13.39
N VAL A 128 -7.72 -10.89 12.18
CA VAL A 128 -6.57 -11.50 11.50
C VAL A 128 -5.31 -11.44 12.37
N PHE A 129 -4.95 -10.26 12.88
CA PHE A 129 -3.75 -10.11 13.72
C PHE A 129 -3.88 -10.76 15.11
N GLU A 130 -5.09 -10.79 15.68
CA GLU A 130 -5.34 -11.52 16.93
C GLU A 130 -5.12 -13.04 16.76
N ASN A 131 -5.62 -13.62 15.66
CA ASN A 131 -5.42 -15.04 15.36
C ASN A 131 -3.94 -15.38 15.15
N LEU A 132 -3.19 -14.48 14.51
CA LEU A 132 -1.74 -14.61 14.35
C LEU A 132 -1.03 -14.68 15.72
N ARG A 133 -1.36 -13.76 16.64
CA ARG A 133 -0.81 -13.75 18.00
C ARG A 133 -1.13 -15.03 18.78
N ARG A 134 -2.38 -15.51 18.70
CA ARG A 134 -2.80 -16.76 19.37
C ARG A 134 -2.01 -17.97 18.88
N ARG A 135 -1.81 -18.10 17.55
CA ARG A 135 -0.97 -19.17 16.97
C ARG A 135 0.46 -19.14 17.50
N LYS A 136 1.07 -17.95 17.59
CA LYS A 136 2.42 -17.77 18.11
C LYS A 136 2.54 -18.21 19.57
N MET A 137 1.58 -17.83 20.42
CA MET A 137 1.55 -18.24 21.82
C MET A 137 1.45 -19.75 21.97
N ALA A 138 0.62 -20.42 21.15
CA ALA A 138 0.50 -21.88 21.14
C ALA A 138 1.81 -22.59 20.72
N LEU A 139 2.51 -22.07 19.71
CA LEU A 139 3.80 -22.61 19.25
C LEU A 139 4.91 -22.46 20.31
N ASN A 140 4.91 -21.37 21.07
CA ASN A 140 5.92 -21.11 22.11
C ASN A 140 5.66 -21.82 23.45
N SER A 141 4.52 -22.51 23.58
CA SER A 141 4.15 -23.29 24.76
C SER A 141 4.31 -24.80 24.56
N THR A 142 4.95 -25.21 23.45
CA THR A 142 5.35 -26.59 23.12
C THR A 142 6.87 -26.69 23.09
#